data_AF-A0A352CVP3-F1
#
_entry.id   AF-A0A352CVP3-F1
#
_cell.length_a   1.000
_cell.length_b   1.000
_cell.length_c   1.000
_cell.angle_alpha   90.00
_cell.angle_beta   90.00
_cell.angle_gamma   90.00
#
_symmetry.space_group_name_H-M   'P 1'
#
loop_
_entity.id
_entity.type
_entity.pdbx_description
1 polymer ?
#
loop_
_entity_poly.entity_id
_entity_poly.type
_entity_poly.pdbx_seq_one_letter_code
_entity_poly.pdbx_strand_id
1 'polypeptide(L)'
;MNRKPKITINAPVVLGFAMVCLVATIANMITAGGSNHLLFSTWRSSPFSPLTYVRLFTHVFGHSGWGHLVGNMAYILLLGPMLEEKYGSVRLALVMALTAVVTG
;
A
#
# COMPACT_ATOMS: atom_id res chain seq x y z
N MET A 1 21.83 28.03 -19.18
CA MET A 1 21.24 26.70 -19.46
C MET A 1 20.24 26.35 -18.35
N ASN A 2 18.93 26.50 -18.59
CA ASN A 2 17.89 26.07 -17.65
C ASN A 2 17.72 24.55 -17.73
N ARG A 3 18.44 23.79 -16.89
CA ARG A 3 18.15 22.36 -16.73
C ARG A 3 16.89 22.25 -15.85
N LYS A 4 15.76 21.89 -16.47
CA LYS A 4 14.56 21.51 -15.71
C LYS A 4 14.90 20.24 -14.91
N PRO A 5 14.49 20.13 -13.64
CA PRO A 5 14.66 18.89 -12.89
C PRO A 5 13.91 17.76 -13.61
N LYS A 6 14.63 16.68 -13.96
CA LYS A 6 14.06 15.47 -14.55
C LYS A 6 13.86 14.45 -13.43
N ILE A 7 12.61 14.24 -13.04
CA ILE A 7 12.25 13.18 -12.10
C ILE A 7 12.16 11.87 -12.88
N THR A 8 12.87 10.84 -12.42
CA THR A 8 12.82 9.49 -12.99
C THR A 8 12.34 8.52 -11.93
N ILE A 9 11.30 7.75 -12.24
CA ILE A 9 10.75 6.72 -11.37
C ILE A 9 11.28 5.36 -11.83
N ASN A 10 12.17 4.78 -11.04
CA ASN A 10 12.81 3.49 -11.30
C ASN A 10 12.05 2.31 -10.67
N ALA A 11 11.19 2.56 -9.67
CA ALA A 11 10.38 1.56 -9.00
C ALA A 11 8.91 2.01 -8.91
N PRO A 12 8.17 2.06 -10.04
CA PRO A 12 6.82 2.63 -10.08
C PRO A 12 5.81 1.89 -9.20
N VAL A 13 5.90 0.58 -9.06
CA VAL A 13 4.96 -0.20 -8.23
C VAL A 13 5.24 0.05 -6.76
N VAL A 14 6.51 0.01 -6.35
CA VAL A 14 6.90 0.21 -4.96
C VAL A 14 6.56 1.63 -4.48
N LEU A 15 6.91 2.63 -5.29
CA LEU A 15 6.62 4.03 -4.97
C LEU A 15 5.12 4.32 -5.03
N GLY A 16 4.40 3.73 -5.98
CA GLY A 16 2.95 3.81 -6.05
C GLY A 16 2.28 3.23 -4.81
N PHE A 17 2.72 2.04 -4.38
CA PHE A 17 2.23 1.40 -3.16
C PHE A 17 2.46 2.26 -1.91
N ALA A 18 3.68 2.78 -1.76
CA ALA A 18 4.02 3.64 -0.63
C ALA A 18 3.19 4.92 -0.60
N MET A 19 2.95 5.54 -1.76
CA MET A 19 2.08 6.71 -1.90
C MET A 19 0.63 6.40 -1.50
N VAL A 20 0.08 5.26 -1.93
CA VAL A 20 -1.27 4.84 -1.54
C VAL A 20 -1.36 4.61 -0.03
N CYS A 21 -0.37 3.96 0.58
CA CYS A 21 -0.32 3.76 2.04
C CYS A 21 -0.26 5.09 2.81
N LEU A 22 0.52 6.05 2.31
CA LEU A 22 0.59 7.39 2.89
C LEU A 22 -0.77 8.11 2.82
N VAL A 23 -1.42 8.11 1.65
CA VAL A 23 -2.74 8.72 1.48
C VAL A 23 -3.78 8.04 2.36
N ALA A 24 -3.79 6.71 2.44
CA ALA A 24 -4.68 5.95 3.32
C ALA A 24 -4.47 6.31 4.80
N THR A 25 -3.23 6.48 5.22
CA THR A 25 -2.87 6.88 6.59
C THR A 25 -3.34 8.31 6.92
N ILE A 26 -3.16 9.25 5.99
CA ILE A 26 -3.67 10.61 6.13
C ILE A 26 -5.20 10.61 6.20
N ALA A 27 -5.87 9.84 5.33
CA ALA A 27 -7.31 9.67 5.38
C ALA A 27 -7.77 9.09 6.72
N ASN A 28 -7.03 8.14 7.29
CA ASN A 28 -7.31 7.57 8.60
C ASN A 28 -7.21 8.60 9.73
N MET A 29 -6.22 9.49 9.66
CA MET A 29 -6.07 10.58 10.63
C MET A 29 -7.20 11.60 10.53
N ILE A 30 -7.57 12.02 9.32
CA ILE A 30 -8.65 12.99 9.08
C ILE A 30 -10.01 12.41 9.50
N THR A 31 -10.22 11.11 9.30
CA THR A 31 -11.48 10.42 9.63
C THR A 31 -11.50 9.82 11.04
N ALA A 32 -10.49 10.09 11.87
CA ALA A 32 -10.36 9.55 13.22
C ALA A 32 -10.54 8.01 13.30
N GLY A 33 -10.01 7.27 12.32
CA GLY A 33 -10.16 5.80 12.24
C GLY A 33 -11.18 5.30 11.22
N GLY A 34 -12.07 6.17 10.74
CA GLY A 34 -13.21 5.80 9.90
C GLY A 34 -12.83 5.14 8.57
N SER A 35 -11.80 5.65 7.88
CA SER A 35 -11.36 5.07 6.60
C SER A 35 -10.77 3.67 6.76
N ASN A 36 -9.99 3.41 7.82
CA ASN A 36 -9.48 2.07 8.08
C ASN A 36 -10.61 1.11 8.43
N HIS A 37 -11.56 1.53 9.29
CA HIS A 37 -12.72 0.71 9.62
C HIS A 37 -13.57 0.39 8.39
N LEU A 38 -13.73 1.35 7.47
CA LEU A 38 -14.54 1.16 6.28
C LEU A 38 -13.85 0.31 5.20
N LEU A 39 -12.59 0.62 4.88
CA LEU A 39 -11.92 0.11 3.67
C LEU A 39 -10.62 -0.64 3.95
N PHE A 40 -9.84 -0.24 4.95
CA PHE A 40 -8.45 -0.71 5.08
C PHE A 40 -8.23 -1.65 6.29
N SER A 41 -9.26 -2.36 6.72
CA SER A 41 -9.19 -3.37 7.76
C SER A 41 -10.13 -4.53 7.46
N THR A 42 -9.67 -5.76 7.63
CA THR A 42 -10.51 -6.96 7.55
C THR A 42 -11.20 -7.31 8.88
N TRP A 43 -10.96 -6.53 9.95
CA TRP A 43 -11.51 -6.79 11.28
C TRP A 43 -13.04 -6.93 11.26
N ARG A 44 -13.55 -8.06 11.78
CA ARG A 44 -14.98 -8.40 11.87
C ARG A 44 -15.73 -8.36 10.53
N SER A 45 -15.05 -8.66 9.43
CA SER A 45 -15.69 -8.72 8.11
C SER A 45 -16.55 -9.98 7.96
N SER A 46 -17.76 -9.82 7.41
CA SER A 46 -18.69 -10.93 7.15
C SER A 46 -18.52 -11.42 5.71
N PRO A 47 -18.36 -12.72 5.43
CA PRO A 47 -18.26 -13.24 4.06
C PRO A 47 -19.45 -12.88 3.15
N PHE A 48 -20.60 -12.58 3.75
CA PHE A 48 -21.82 -12.18 3.04
C PHE A 48 -21.88 -10.69 2.71
N SER A 49 -20.93 -9.89 3.18
CA SER A 49 -20.81 -8.47 2.81
C SER A 49 -19.89 -8.32 1.60
N PRO A 50 -20.34 -7.69 0.50
CA PRO A 50 -19.47 -7.40 -0.65
C PRO A 50 -18.23 -6.58 -0.27
N LEU A 51 -18.35 -5.75 0.78
CA LEU A 51 -17.26 -4.91 1.28
C LEU A 51 -16.09 -5.73 1.84
N THR A 52 -16.33 -6.98 2.25
CA THR A 52 -15.29 -7.89 2.74
C THR A 52 -14.25 -8.17 1.66
N TYR A 53 -14.66 -8.38 0.41
CA TYR A 53 -13.73 -8.66 -0.68
C TYR A 53 -12.94 -7.42 -1.10
N VAL A 54 -13.53 -6.23 -0.95
CA VAL A 54 -12.79 -4.97 -1.10
C VAL A 54 -11.72 -4.89 -0.02
N ARG A 55 -12.09 -5.06 1.26
CA ARG A 55 -11.18 -5.01 2.41
C ARG A 55 -10.08 -6.07 2.31
N LEU A 56 -10.40 -7.26 1.81
CA LEU A 56 -9.43 -8.34 1.59
C LEU A 56 -8.27 -7.85 0.71
N PHE A 57 -8.55 -7.06 -0.31
CA PHE A 57 -7.52 -6.49 -1.17
C PHE A 57 -6.90 -5.22 -0.59
N THR A 58 -7.69 -4.33 0.01
CA THR A 58 -7.25 -2.98 0.40
C THR A 58 -6.63 -2.89 1.78
N HIS A 59 -6.75 -3.90 2.65
CA HIS A 59 -6.22 -3.83 4.02
C HIS A 59 -4.71 -3.57 4.08
N VAL A 60 -3.95 -4.03 3.10
CA VAL A 60 -2.48 -3.82 3.04
C VAL A 60 -2.08 -2.34 2.94
N PHE A 61 -3.01 -1.45 2.57
CA PHE A 61 -2.76 -0.01 2.52
C PHE A 61 -3.00 0.67 3.88
N GLY A 62 -3.80 0.06 4.76
CA GLY A 62 -4.23 0.66 6.03
C GLY A 62 -3.17 0.59 7.11
N HIS A 63 -2.89 1.72 7.74
CA HIS A 63 -1.96 1.80 8.86
C HIS A 63 -2.62 2.51 10.05
N SER A 64 -2.26 2.11 11.27
CA SER A 64 -2.82 2.65 12.52
C SER A 64 -2.24 4.01 12.91
N GLY A 65 -1.13 4.41 12.30
CA GLY A 65 -0.48 5.70 12.52
C GLY A 65 0.92 5.76 11.92
N TRP A 66 1.64 6.86 12.20
CA TRP A 66 2.97 7.13 11.64
C TRP A 66 4.00 6.05 11.94
N GLY A 67 4.05 5.54 13.19
CA GLY A 67 5.00 4.49 13.55
C GLY A 67 4.79 3.20 12.75
N HIS A 68 3.52 2.81 12.56
CA HIS A 68 3.19 1.63 11.76
C HIS A 68 3.51 1.83 10.27
N LEU A 69 3.18 3.00 9.72
CA LEU A 69 3.48 3.35 8.32
C LEU A 69 4.99 3.38 8.06
N VAL A 70 5.75 4.16 8.84
CA VAL A 70 7.20 4.33 8.64
C VAL A 70 7.93 3.00 8.83
N GLY A 71 7.54 2.19 9.82
CA GLY A 71 8.13 0.87 10.03
C GLY A 71 8.01 -0.03 8.81
N ASN A 72 6.82 -0.16 8.23
CA ASN A 72 6.60 -0.98 7.03
C ASN A 72 7.24 -0.36 5.78
N MET A 73 7.04 0.94 5.57
CA MET A 73 7.56 1.63 4.38
C MET A 73 9.09 1.64 4.35
N ALA A 74 9.77 1.67 5.50
CA ALA A 74 11.22 1.54 5.55
C ALA A 74 11.69 0.24 4.89
N TYR A 75 11.07 -0.90 5.21
CA TYR A 75 11.41 -2.18 4.58
C TYR A 75 11.03 -2.23 3.10
N ILE A 76 9.82 -1.76 2.76
CA ILE A 76 9.32 -1.82 1.38
C ILE A 76 10.12 -0.90 0.46
N LEU A 77 10.47 0.31 0.90
CA LEU A 77 11.25 1.26 0.11
C LEU A 77 12.74 0.86 0.04
N LEU A 78 13.26 0.14 1.04
CA LEU A 78 14.63 -0.37 1.02
C LEU A 78 14.78 -1.57 0.08
N LEU A 79 13.87 -2.54 0.16
CA LEU A 79 13.99 -3.82 -0.55
C LEU A 79 13.20 -3.86 -1.86
N GLY A 80 12.05 -3.20 -1.89
CA GLY A 80 11.12 -3.21 -3.02
C GLY A 80 11.75 -2.79 -4.34
N PRO A 81 12.49 -1.67 -4.43
CA PRO A 81 13.05 -1.22 -5.70
C PRO A 81 14.02 -2.23 -6.32
N MET A 82 14.85 -2.88 -5.50
CA MET A 82 15.75 -3.93 -5.97
C MET A 82 14.99 -5.15 -6.49
N LEU A 83 13.87 -5.51 -5.85
CA LEU A 83 13.00 -6.60 -6.31
C LEU A 83 12.27 -6.20 -7.60
N GLU A 84 11.81 -4.96 -7.72
CA GLU A 84 11.13 -4.45 -8.91
C GLU A 84 12.07 -4.40 -10.11
N GLU A 85 13.31 -3.97 -9.91
CA GLU A 85 14.35 -3.95 -10.95
C GLU A 85 14.73 -5.38 -11.38
N LYS A 86 14.90 -6.30 -10.41
CA LYS A 86 15.32 -7.68 -10.69
C LYS A 86 14.23 -8.54 -11.33
N TYR A 87 12.98 -8.39 -10.92
CA TYR A 87 11.87 -9.26 -11.33
C TYR A 87 10.84 -8.56 -12.23
N GLY A 88 10.92 -7.24 -12.38
CA GLY A 88 10.00 -6.42 -13.17
C GLY A 88 8.73 -6.02 -12.41
N SER A 89 8.22 -4.83 -12.72
CA SER A 89 7.04 -4.22 -12.10
C SER A 89 5.80 -5.12 -12.13
N VAL A 90 5.50 -5.76 -13.26
CA VAL A 90 4.31 -6.61 -13.39
C VAL A 90 4.36 -7.80 -12.43
N ARG A 91 5.51 -8.49 -12.34
CA ARG A 91 5.64 -9.64 -11.44
C ARG A 91 5.56 -9.20 -9.98
N LEU A 92 6.19 -8.10 -9.62
CA LEU A 92 6.11 -7.58 -8.26
C LEU A 92 4.68 -7.19 -7.89
N ALA A 93 3.96 -6.48 -8.76
CA ALA A 93 2.56 -6.11 -8.53
C ALA A 93 1.66 -7.34 -8.35
N LEU A 94 1.85 -8.38 -9.16
CA LEU A 94 1.09 -9.63 -9.01
C LEU A 94 1.37 -10.34 -7.69
N VAL A 95 2.64 -10.41 -7.27
CA VAL A 95 3.02 -11.00 -5.98
C VAL A 95 2.40 -10.19 -4.83
N MET A 96 2.47 -8.86 -4.88
CA MET A 96 1.86 -8.00 -3.85
C MET A 96 0.34 -8.18 -3.79
N ALA A 97 -0.33 -8.24 -4.94
CA ALA A 97 -1.77 -8.49 -5.03
C ALA A 97 -2.16 -9.87 -4.49
N LEU A 98 -1.40 -10.92 -4.85
CA LEU A 98 -1.63 -12.27 -4.35
C LEU A 98 -1.42 -12.34 -2.83
N THR A 99 -0.33 -11.76 -2.34
CA THR A 99 -0.06 -11.68 -0.89
C THR A 99 -1.20 -11.00 -0.18
N ALA A 100 -1.70 -9.86 -0.67
CA ALA A 100 -2.86 -9.18 -0.08
C ALA A 100 -4.08 -10.11 -0.01
N VAL A 101 -4.40 -10.86 -1.06
CA VAL A 101 -5.53 -11.80 -1.03
C VAL A 101 -5.31 -12.96 -0.05
N VAL A 102 -4.09 -13.49 0.03
CA VAL A 102 -3.77 -14.66 0.86
C VAL A 102 -3.67 -14.32 2.35
N THR A 103 -3.22 -13.11 2.69
CA THR A 103 -3.00 -12.70 4.10
C THR A 103 -4.18 -11.97 4.73
N GLY A 104 -5.16 -11.52 3.93
CA GLY A 104 -6.33 -10.79 4.41
C GLY A 104 -7.37 -11.67 5.10
#